data_AF-A0A0K8WIR9-F1
#
_entry.id   AF-A0A0K8WIR9-F1
#
_cell.length_a   1.000
_cell.length_b   1.000
_cell.length_c   1.000
_cell.angle_alpha   90.00
_cell.angle_beta   90.00
_cell.angle_gamma   90.00
#
_symmetry.space_group_name_H-M   'P 1'
#
loop_
_entity.id
_entity.type
_entity.pdbx_description
1 polymer ?
#
loop_
_entity_poly.entity_id
_entity_poly.type
_entity_poly.pdbx_seq_one_letter_code
_entity_poly.pdbx_strand_id
1 'polypeptide(L)'
;MVYRSFFVKFLIGFCLVAKATQNEDVSAELRPSPRIVNGQKAAVGQFPYQVSVRINDQHICGGALVAQNFVLTAAHCVYNIDDDVLGVQAGTVGRTNSGDFRAVSSVFIHPQYGFDNDIA
;
A
#
# COMPACT_ATOMS: atom_id res chain seq x y z
N MET A 1 -30.23 53.84 21.82
CA MET A 1 -29.33 53.37 20.73
C MET A 1 -28.03 52.79 21.30
N VAL A 2 -28.07 51.65 22.01
CA VAL A 2 -26.83 50.98 22.51
C VAL A 2 -26.84 49.47 22.25
N TYR A 3 -28.01 48.87 22.06
CA TYR A 3 -28.15 47.41 21.84
C TYR A 3 -27.78 46.93 20.42
N ARG A 4 -27.80 47.84 19.43
CA ARG A 4 -27.56 47.52 18.00
C ARG A 4 -26.07 47.39 17.65
N SER A 5 -25.17 47.90 18.52
CA SER A 5 -23.71 47.86 18.36
C SER A 5 -23.07 46.64 19.04
N PHE A 6 -23.68 46.14 20.13
CA PHE A 6 -23.19 44.94 20.83
C PHE A 6 -23.48 43.64 20.07
N PHE A 7 -24.66 43.53 19.44
CA PHE A 7 -25.06 42.32 18.72
C PHE A 7 -24.21 42.06 17.47
N VAL A 8 -23.80 43.13 16.77
CA VAL A 8 -22.95 43.04 15.57
C VAL A 8 -21.51 42.63 15.92
N LYS A 9 -20.97 43.11 17.06
CA LYS A 9 -19.64 42.70 17.53
C LYS A 9 -19.60 41.23 17.96
N PHE A 10 -20.69 40.72 18.54
CA PHE A 10 -20.80 39.30 18.91
C PHE A 10 -20.93 38.39 17.69
N LEU A 11 -21.70 38.81 16.67
CA LEU A 11 -21.83 38.08 15.40
C LEU A 11 -20.52 38.02 14.60
N ILE A 12 -19.75 39.10 14.54
CA ILE A 12 -18.46 39.13 13.83
C ILE A 12 -17.42 38.26 14.56
N GLY A 13 -17.40 38.29 15.91
CA GLY A 13 -16.53 37.43 16.71
C GLY A 13 -16.84 35.95 16.54
N PHE A 14 -18.13 35.58 16.47
CA PHE A 14 -18.55 34.20 16.25
C PHE A 14 -18.17 33.67 14.86
N CYS A 15 -18.27 34.50 13.82
CA CYS A 15 -17.82 34.13 12.47
C CYS A 15 -16.30 33.91 12.36
N LEU A 16 -15.48 34.69 13.08
CA LEU A 16 -14.02 34.52 13.08
C LEU A 16 -13.60 33.24 13.80
N VAL A 17 -14.27 32.89 14.90
CA VAL A 17 -14.02 31.63 15.63
C VAL A 17 -14.51 30.42 14.83
N ALA A 18 -15.67 30.52 14.15
CA ALA A 18 -16.17 29.44 13.30
C ALA A 18 -15.21 29.12 12.13
N LYS A 19 -14.60 30.14 11.51
CA LYS A 19 -13.60 29.94 10.44
C LYS A 19 -12.30 29.26 10.91
N ALA A 20 -11.91 29.41 12.17
CA ALA A 20 -10.70 28.80 12.72
C ALA A 20 -10.85 27.31 13.06
N THR A 21 -12.06 26.73 12.94
CA THR A 21 -12.35 25.33 13.33
C THR A 21 -12.75 24.42 12.16
N GLN A 22 -12.72 24.91 10.91
CA GLN A 22 -12.96 24.07 9.74
C GLN A 22 -11.68 23.32 9.35
N ASN A 23 -11.25 22.41 10.21
CA ASN A 23 -10.22 21.42 9.90
C ASN A 23 -10.90 20.05 9.76
N GLU A 24 -11.83 19.96 8.81
CA GLU A 24 -12.40 18.70 8.35
C GLU A 24 -11.81 18.43 6.97
N ASP A 25 -10.56 17.98 6.94
CA ASP A 25 -9.95 17.38 5.76
C ASP A 25 -10.56 15.98 5.58
N VAL A 26 -11.84 15.96 5.21
CA VAL A 26 -12.52 14.75 4.72
C VAL A 26 -12.36 14.74 3.21
N SER A 27 -11.10 14.79 2.76
CA SER A 27 -10.75 14.08 1.54
C SER A 27 -11.03 12.61 1.86
N ALA A 28 -12.12 12.07 1.31
CA ALA A 28 -12.34 10.65 1.27
C ALA A 28 -11.14 10.04 0.54
N GLU A 29 -10.10 9.72 1.31
CA GLU A 29 -8.91 9.03 0.83
C GLU A 29 -9.48 7.82 0.08
N LEU A 30 -9.22 7.76 -1.23
CA LEU A 30 -9.46 6.60 -2.08
C LEU A 30 -8.59 5.47 -1.51
N ARG A 31 -8.98 4.96 -0.35
CA ARG A 31 -8.34 3.86 0.34
C ARG A 31 -8.76 2.64 -0.45
N PRO A 32 -7.82 1.94 -1.11
CA PRO A 32 -8.14 0.67 -1.71
C PRO A 32 -8.81 -0.20 -0.65
N SER A 33 -9.93 -0.84 -1.00
CA SER A 33 -10.62 -1.74 -0.08
C SER A 33 -9.62 -2.75 0.48
N PRO A 34 -9.64 -3.03 1.80
CA PRO A 34 -8.77 -4.04 2.39
C PRO A 34 -8.96 -5.37 1.65
N ARG A 35 -7.86 -5.97 1.20
CA ARG A 35 -7.88 -7.27 0.51
C ARG A 35 -7.70 -8.47 1.46
N ILE A 36 -7.35 -8.20 2.72
CA ILE A 36 -7.18 -9.21 3.75
C ILE A 36 -8.41 -9.18 4.67
N VAL A 37 -9.21 -10.23 4.65
CA VAL A 37 -10.44 -10.36 5.45
C VAL A 37 -10.07 -10.39 6.94
N ASN A 38 -10.72 -9.54 7.75
CA ASN A 38 -10.45 -9.36 9.18
C ASN A 38 -8.97 -9.02 9.52
N GLY A 39 -8.20 -8.53 8.55
CA GLY A 39 -6.83 -8.13 8.74
C GLY A 39 -6.70 -6.81 9.50
N GLN A 40 -5.51 -6.57 10.03
CA GLN A 40 -5.09 -5.29 10.60
C GLN A 40 -3.93 -4.72 9.80
N LYS A 41 -3.74 -3.40 9.85
CA LYS A 41 -2.61 -2.74 9.20
C LYS A 41 -1.31 -3.21 9.85
N ALA A 42 -0.36 -3.69 9.04
CA ALA A 42 0.95 -4.09 9.51
C ALA A 42 1.75 -2.87 10.01
N ALA A 43 2.49 -3.03 11.11
CA ALA A 43 3.46 -2.06 11.55
C ALA A 43 4.74 -2.12 10.68
N VAL A 44 5.47 -1.01 10.62
CA VAL A 44 6.77 -0.97 9.92
C VAL A 44 7.72 -2.00 10.54
N GLY A 45 8.30 -2.86 9.71
CA GLY A 45 9.24 -3.90 10.15
C GLY A 45 8.59 -5.13 10.79
N GLN A 46 7.25 -5.20 10.89
CA GLN A 46 6.57 -6.36 11.50
C GLN A 46 6.82 -7.67 10.73
N PHE A 47 6.90 -7.58 9.39
CA PHE A 47 7.17 -8.73 8.50
C PHE A 47 8.33 -8.37 7.58
N PRO A 48 9.59 -8.47 8.04
CA PRO A 48 10.75 -7.97 7.30
C PRO A 48 11.03 -8.75 6.01
N TYR A 49 10.54 -9.99 5.91
CA TYR A 49 10.64 -10.82 4.72
C TYR A 49 9.54 -10.52 3.69
N GLN A 50 8.46 -9.80 4.05
CA GLN A 50 7.35 -9.58 3.14
C GLN A 50 7.77 -8.72 1.94
N VAL A 51 7.45 -9.18 0.74
CA VAL A 51 7.66 -8.42 -0.49
C VAL A 51 6.38 -8.31 -1.32
N SER A 52 6.40 -7.36 -2.25
CA SER A 52 5.39 -7.17 -3.29
C SER A 52 5.98 -7.61 -4.62
N VAL A 53 5.43 -8.66 -5.22
CA VAL A 53 5.74 -9.11 -6.59
C VAL A 53 4.93 -8.28 -7.57
N ARG A 54 5.57 -7.77 -8.63
CA ARG A 54 5.01 -6.78 -9.56
C ARG A 54 5.21 -7.19 -11.01
N ILE A 55 4.26 -6.83 -11.86
CA ILE A 55 4.36 -6.86 -13.33
C ILE A 55 4.22 -5.41 -13.81
N ASN A 56 5.17 -4.92 -14.62
CA ASN A 56 5.16 -3.53 -15.09
C ASN A 56 4.95 -2.51 -13.95
N ASP A 57 5.66 -2.73 -12.83
CA ASP A 57 5.60 -1.95 -11.59
C ASP A 57 4.24 -1.96 -10.85
N GLN A 58 3.27 -2.77 -11.31
CA GLN A 58 1.99 -2.97 -10.64
C GLN A 58 2.03 -4.20 -9.75
N HIS A 59 1.66 -4.05 -8.47
CA HIS A 59 1.55 -5.18 -7.55
C HIS A 59 0.48 -6.17 -8.00
N ILE A 60 0.91 -7.43 -8.14
CA ILE A 60 0.07 -8.58 -8.50
C ILE A 60 -0.05 -9.61 -7.37
N CYS A 61 1.03 -9.85 -6.64
CA CYS A 61 1.12 -10.90 -5.63
C CYS A 61 2.04 -10.50 -4.46
N GLY A 62 2.00 -11.29 -3.39
CA GLY A 62 3.01 -11.26 -2.32
C GLY A 62 4.17 -12.22 -2.59
N GLY A 63 5.17 -12.19 -1.72
CA GLY A 63 6.25 -13.16 -1.66
C GLY A 63 7.05 -13.00 -0.36
N ALA A 64 8.06 -13.84 -0.16
CA ALA A 64 8.95 -13.78 1.00
C ALA A 64 10.42 -13.77 0.58
N LEU A 65 11.20 -12.80 1.09
CA LEU A 65 12.65 -12.79 0.96
C LEU A 65 13.24 -13.91 1.85
N VAL A 66 13.76 -14.96 1.22
CA VAL A 66 14.30 -16.15 1.90
C VAL A 66 15.83 -16.15 1.97
N ALA A 67 16.47 -15.40 1.08
CA ALA A 67 17.90 -15.06 1.14
C ALA A 67 18.13 -13.72 0.43
N GLN A 68 19.36 -13.20 0.51
CA GLN A 68 19.69 -11.84 0.04
C GLN A 68 19.18 -11.50 -1.37
N ASN A 69 19.22 -12.47 -2.29
CA ASN A 69 18.81 -12.30 -3.69
C ASN A 69 17.71 -13.29 -4.11
N PHE A 70 17.02 -13.92 -3.14
CA PHE A 70 15.99 -14.93 -3.43
C PHE A 70 14.67 -14.60 -2.76
N VAL A 71 13.62 -14.56 -3.56
CA VAL A 71 12.23 -14.42 -3.11
C VAL A 71 11.50 -15.70 -3.45
N LEU A 72 10.77 -16.22 -2.48
CA LEU A 72 9.83 -17.32 -2.65
C LEU A 72 8.44 -16.76 -2.90
N THR A 73 7.74 -17.28 -3.92
CA THR A 73 6.37 -16.91 -4.24
C THR A 73 5.58 -18.13 -4.75
N ALA A 74 4.31 -17.92 -5.11
CA ALA A 74 3.51 -18.91 -5.80
C ALA A 74 3.83 -18.92 -7.30
N ALA A 75 3.91 -20.11 -7.90
CA ALA A 75 4.21 -20.25 -9.32
C ALA A 75 3.16 -19.57 -10.20
N HIS A 76 1.87 -19.64 -9.85
CA HIS A 76 0.81 -19.00 -10.64
C HIS A 76 0.93 -17.48 -10.72
N CYS A 77 1.69 -16.86 -9.82
CA CYS A 77 1.96 -15.42 -9.86
C CYS A 77 2.97 -15.02 -10.95
N VAL A 78 3.81 -15.95 -11.40
CA VAL A 78 4.96 -15.69 -12.28
C VAL A 78 5.02 -16.62 -13.50
N TYR A 79 4.19 -17.66 -13.55
CA TYR A 79 4.13 -18.61 -14.66
C TYR A 79 3.65 -17.94 -15.95
N ASN A 80 4.35 -18.22 -17.07
CA ASN A 80 4.09 -17.62 -18.39
C ASN A 80 4.14 -16.07 -18.40
N ILE A 81 4.97 -15.48 -17.54
CA ILE A 81 5.25 -14.04 -17.54
C ILE A 81 6.73 -13.87 -17.88
N ASP A 82 7.05 -12.93 -18.76
CA ASP A 82 8.43 -12.64 -19.13
C ASP A 82 9.19 -12.01 -17.94
N ASP A 83 10.44 -12.44 -17.73
CA ASP A 83 11.24 -11.99 -16.58
C ASP A 83 11.54 -10.48 -16.61
N ASP A 84 11.56 -9.86 -17.80
CA ASP A 84 11.89 -8.45 -18.01
C ASP A 84 10.81 -7.49 -17.49
N VAL A 85 9.57 -7.94 -17.38
CA VAL A 85 8.46 -7.15 -16.80
C VAL A 85 8.27 -7.42 -15.30
N LEU A 86 8.98 -8.39 -14.74
CA LEU A 86 8.89 -8.77 -13.34
C LEU A 86 9.79 -7.92 -12.44
N GLY A 87 9.24 -7.56 -11.28
CA GLY A 87 9.98 -6.84 -10.25
C GLY A 87 9.49 -7.16 -8.85
N VAL A 88 10.38 -6.95 -7.88
CA VAL A 88 10.11 -7.12 -6.45
C VAL A 88 10.30 -5.80 -5.74
N GLN A 89 9.34 -5.43 -4.89
CA GLN A 89 9.47 -4.32 -3.95
C GLN A 89 9.52 -4.84 -2.51
N ALA A 90 10.57 -4.48 -1.78
CA ALA A 90 10.78 -4.83 -0.38
C ALA A 90 10.92 -3.58 0.52
N GLY A 91 10.91 -3.79 1.84
CA GLY A 91 11.27 -2.74 2.81
C GLY A 91 10.21 -1.65 3.03
N THR A 92 8.96 -1.90 2.68
CA THR A 92 7.85 -0.95 2.88
C THR A 92 6.57 -1.67 3.31
N VAL A 93 5.69 -0.95 4.01
CA VAL A 93 4.30 -1.37 4.29
C VAL A 93 3.30 -0.74 3.28
N GLY A 94 3.78 0.13 2.40
CA GLY A 94 2.99 0.79 1.36
C GLY A 94 2.98 0.00 0.05
N ARG A 95 1.84 -0.01 -0.65
CA ARG A 95 1.71 -0.69 -1.95
C ARG A 95 2.23 0.15 -3.13
N THR A 96 2.37 1.46 -2.98
CA THR A 96 2.75 2.40 -4.05
C THR A 96 4.10 3.05 -3.77
N ASN A 97 5.00 2.98 -4.75
CA ASN A 97 6.22 3.78 -4.96
C ASN A 97 7.01 4.16 -3.69
N SER A 98 7.30 3.17 -2.85
CA SER A 98 8.13 3.31 -1.65
C SER A 98 8.89 2.01 -1.40
N GLY A 99 10.03 2.09 -0.71
CA GLY A 99 10.89 0.94 -0.43
C GLY A 99 11.94 0.69 -1.51
N ASP A 100 12.49 -0.53 -1.51
CA ASP A 100 13.57 -0.95 -2.40
C ASP A 100 13.05 -1.83 -3.56
N PHE A 101 13.19 -1.35 -4.81
CA PHE A 101 12.70 -2.05 -6.00
C PHE A 101 13.86 -2.74 -6.73
N ARG A 102 13.67 -3.99 -7.13
CA ARG A 102 14.63 -4.77 -7.91
C ARG A 102 13.93 -5.47 -9.06
N ALA A 103 14.48 -5.35 -10.26
CA ALA A 103 14.08 -6.18 -11.39
C ALA A 103 14.46 -7.64 -11.12
N VAL A 104 13.62 -8.57 -11.59
CA VAL A 104 13.89 -10.01 -11.50
C VAL A 104 14.86 -10.41 -12.61
N SER A 105 15.86 -11.23 -12.28
CA SER A 105 16.83 -11.73 -13.27
C SER A 105 16.44 -13.07 -13.89
N SER A 106 15.68 -13.87 -13.16
CA SER A 106 15.34 -15.25 -13.52
C SER A 106 14.24 -15.77 -12.60
N VAL A 107 13.30 -16.55 -13.13
CA VAL A 107 12.27 -17.27 -12.37
C VAL A 107 12.52 -18.79 -12.40
N PHE A 108 12.42 -19.45 -11.25
CA PHE A 108 12.61 -20.90 -11.11
C PHE A 108 11.33 -21.60 -10.66
N ILE A 109 10.49 -21.98 -11.62
CA ILE A 109 9.22 -22.63 -11.32
C ILE A 109 9.46 -24.09 -10.92
N HIS A 110 8.72 -24.58 -9.92
CA HIS A 110 8.78 -25.99 -9.55
C HIS A 110 8.54 -26.89 -10.78
N PRO A 111 9.40 -27.90 -11.04
CA PRO A 111 9.36 -28.69 -12.27
C PRO A 111 8.07 -29.53 -12.45
N GLN A 112 7.31 -29.70 -11.36
CA GLN A 112 6.01 -30.38 -11.36
C GLN A 112 4.85 -29.41 -11.10
N TYR A 113 4.99 -28.13 -11.46
CA TYR A 113 3.95 -27.13 -11.29
C TYR A 113 2.59 -27.61 -11.80
N GLY A 114 1.58 -27.41 -10.97
CA GLY A 114 0.20 -27.87 -11.10
C GLY A 114 -0.56 -27.42 -9.86
N PHE A 115 -1.76 -27.97 -9.60
CA PHE A 115 -2.56 -27.60 -8.43
C PHE A 115 -1.83 -27.79 -7.09
N ASP A 116 -0.96 -28.80 -6.99
CA ASP A 116 -0.27 -29.13 -5.74
C ASP A 116 1.07 -28.39 -5.57
N ASN A 117 1.79 -28.13 -6.65
CA ASN A 117 3.17 -27.59 -6.62
C ASN A 117 3.25 -26.14 -7.08
N ASP A 118 2.39 -25.29 -6.53
CA ASP A 118 2.28 -23.87 -6.85
C ASP A 118 3.36 -23.03 -6.14
N ILE A 119 4.63 -23.25 -6.50
CA ILE A 119 5.78 -22.60 -5.87
C ILE A 119 6.87 -22.24 -6.90
N ALA A 120 7.45 -21.05 -6.76
CA ALA A 120 8.53 -20.51 -7.59
C ALA A 120 9.47 -19.59 -6.80
#